data_AF-A0A2N9GZB4-F1
#
_entry.id   AF-A0A2N9GZB4-F1
#
_cell.length_a   1.000
_cell.length_b   1.000
_cell.length_c   1.000
_cell.angle_alpha   90.00
_cell.angle_beta   90.00
_cell.angle_gamma   90.00
#
_symmetry.space_group_name_H-M   'P 1'
#
loop_
_entity.id
_entity.type
_entity.pdbx_description
1 polymer ?
#
loop_
_entity_poly.entity_id
_entity_poly.type
_entity_poly.pdbx_seq_one_letter_code
_entity_poly.pdbx_strand_id
1 'polypeptide(L)'
;MHAKSVIEPCSSSDSCTSLLSYILPWDSKVSEIASRFQVNISDILAANSINPAIPSSLGNQILRANSHVKIPISCPCVDGIRRSMSTTYRVGAADTVESVSEGYGWLVSAEQIRIVNGINGSNPLLSKQSVVIPLPCTCFNNSNNGVTTVYMSYVVQRGGSLSSIGLEFGTTVMNLEAINGLGQPVLVDHGDILAIPISG
;
A
#
# COMPACT_ATOMS: atom_id res chain seq x y z
N MET A 1 -18.25 1.02 -4.91
CA MET A 1 -17.99 -0.28 -4.24
C MET A 1 -17.08 0.02 -3.06
N HIS A 2 -17.39 -0.48 -1.86
CA HIS A 2 -16.53 -0.28 -0.69
C HIS A 2 -15.49 -1.40 -0.66
N ALA A 3 -14.26 -1.08 -1.07
CA ALA A 3 -13.13 -1.99 -0.93
C ALA A 3 -12.95 -2.34 0.55
N LYS A 4 -12.82 -3.64 0.85
CA LYS A 4 -12.48 -4.12 2.19
C LYS A 4 -10.97 -4.13 2.32
N SER A 5 -10.46 -3.75 3.49
CA SER A 5 -9.05 -3.86 3.82
C SER A 5 -8.88 -4.67 5.09
N VAL A 6 -7.87 -5.53 5.15
CA VAL A 6 -7.44 -6.13 6.40
C VAL A 6 -7.01 -5.04 7.40
N ILE A 7 -7.43 -5.17 8.65
CA ILE A 7 -7.09 -4.26 9.75
C ILE A 7 -6.42 -5.09 10.84
N GLU A 8 -5.16 -4.79 11.14
CA GLU A 8 -4.47 -5.37 12.28
C GLU A 8 -4.62 -4.43 13.50
N PRO A 9 -5.33 -4.85 14.56
CA PRO A 9 -5.39 -4.09 15.80
C PRO A 9 -4.04 -4.13 16.52
N CYS A 10 -3.73 -3.07 17.26
CA CYS A 10 -2.47 -2.93 18.00
C CYS A 10 -2.68 -2.12 19.28
N SER A 11 -1.82 -2.35 20.27
CA SER A 11 -1.89 -1.68 21.58
C SER A 11 -0.55 -1.08 22.04
N SER A 12 0.55 -1.44 21.38
CA SER A 12 1.89 -0.92 21.63
C SER A 12 2.17 0.30 20.75
N SER A 13 2.99 1.23 21.22
CA SER A 13 3.49 2.35 20.39
C SER A 13 4.65 1.94 19.47
N ASP A 14 4.78 0.65 19.17
CA ASP A 14 5.86 0.13 18.34
C ASP A 14 5.57 0.34 16.85
N SER A 15 6.60 0.10 16.04
CA SER A 15 6.50 0.11 14.60
C SER A 15 7.26 -1.08 14.02
N CYS A 16 6.83 -1.52 12.86
CA CYS A 16 7.39 -2.64 12.14
C CYS A 16 7.53 -2.29 10.65
N THR A 17 8.36 -3.05 9.94
CA THR A 17 8.49 -2.90 8.50
C THR A 17 7.35 -3.64 7.81
N SER A 18 6.72 -2.96 6.86
CA SER A 18 5.67 -3.50 5.99
C SER A 18 5.94 -3.07 4.54
N LEU A 19 5.25 -3.69 3.59
CA LEU A 19 5.36 -3.38 2.17
C LEU A 19 4.00 -2.93 1.61
N LEU A 20 4.04 -2.13 0.57
CA LEU A 20 2.89 -1.86 -0.29
C LEU A 20 3.17 -2.43 -1.68
N SER A 21 2.20 -3.07 -2.30
CA SER A 21 2.22 -3.39 -3.74
C SER A 21 1.63 -2.19 -4.50
N TYR A 22 2.47 -1.24 -4.87
CA TYR A 22 2.05 -0.04 -5.59
C TYR A 22 1.96 -0.33 -7.09
N ILE A 23 0.76 -0.19 -7.64
CA ILE A 23 0.51 -0.28 -9.08
C ILE A 23 0.58 1.13 -9.65
N LEU A 24 1.46 1.32 -10.63
CA LEU A 24 1.66 2.63 -11.23
C LEU A 24 0.44 3.03 -12.06
N PRO A 25 -0.26 4.14 -11.73
CA PRO A 25 -1.35 4.63 -12.56
C PRO A 25 -0.83 5.26 -13.88
N TRP A 26 0.42 5.70 -13.91
CA TRP A 26 1.10 6.24 -15.09
C TRP A 26 2.61 5.96 -15.06
N ASP A 27 3.26 6.05 -16.22
CA ASP A 27 4.71 5.98 -16.35
C ASP A 27 5.37 6.98 -15.39
N SER A 28 6.26 6.50 -14.52
CA SER A 28 6.84 7.29 -13.45
C SER A 28 8.31 6.96 -13.25
N LYS A 29 9.11 7.97 -12.88
CA LYS A 29 10.47 7.72 -12.40
C LYS A 29 10.46 7.11 -11.00
N VAL A 30 11.45 6.29 -10.68
CA VAL A 30 11.62 5.76 -9.31
C VAL A 30 11.75 6.90 -8.29
N SER A 31 12.40 8.02 -8.64
CA SER A 31 12.50 9.20 -7.77
C SER A 31 11.16 9.91 -7.52
N GLU A 32 10.26 9.91 -8.51
CA GLU A 32 8.90 10.46 -8.36
C GLU A 32 8.05 9.57 -7.45
N ILE A 33 8.22 8.24 -7.56
CA ILE A 33 7.59 7.27 -6.67
C ILE A 33 8.10 7.44 -5.23
N ALA A 34 9.42 7.51 -5.05
CA ALA A 34 10.05 7.74 -3.75
C ALA A 34 9.54 9.03 -3.08
N SER A 35 9.47 10.12 -3.86
CA SER A 35 8.92 11.41 -3.41
C SER A 35 7.45 11.30 -3.00
N ARG A 36 6.62 10.62 -3.80
CA ARG A 36 5.18 10.41 -3.55
C ARG A 36 4.90 9.69 -2.23
N PHE A 37 5.69 8.66 -1.92
CA PHE A 37 5.56 7.88 -0.69
C PHE A 37 6.39 8.44 0.46
N GLN A 38 7.27 9.43 0.20
CA GLN A 38 8.20 10.01 1.14
C GLN A 38 9.15 8.97 1.76
N VAL A 39 9.69 8.09 0.90
CA VAL A 39 10.64 7.01 1.26
C VAL A 39 11.96 7.19 0.51
N ASN A 40 13.01 6.48 0.93
CA ASN A 40 14.30 6.57 0.23
C ASN A 40 14.27 5.77 -1.09
N ILE A 41 14.92 6.32 -2.11
CA ILE A 41 15.11 5.65 -3.40
C ILE A 41 15.83 4.30 -3.22
N SER A 42 16.84 4.25 -2.35
CA SER A 42 17.60 3.03 -2.06
C SER A 42 16.72 1.88 -1.56
N ASP A 43 15.70 2.21 -0.75
CA ASP A 43 14.85 1.21 -0.11
C ASP A 43 13.88 0.62 -1.13
N ILE A 44 13.36 1.43 -2.06
CA ILE A 44 12.58 0.95 -3.20
C ILE A 44 13.45 0.04 -4.10
N LEU A 45 14.66 0.46 -4.44
CA LEU A 45 15.54 -0.35 -5.30
C LEU A 45 15.86 -1.71 -4.66
N ALA A 46 16.19 -1.72 -3.36
CA ALA A 46 16.47 -2.92 -2.60
C ALA A 46 15.23 -3.85 -2.53
N ALA A 47 14.04 -3.31 -2.23
CA ALA A 47 12.81 -4.09 -2.13
C ALA A 47 12.38 -4.73 -3.47
N ASN A 48 12.80 -4.17 -4.60
CA ASN A 48 12.45 -4.63 -5.94
C ASN A 48 13.59 -5.36 -6.65
N SER A 49 14.69 -5.67 -5.95
CA SER A 49 15.88 -6.33 -6.53
C SER A 49 16.41 -5.61 -7.79
N ILE A 50 16.26 -4.28 -7.86
CA ILE A 50 16.72 -3.47 -8.99
C ILE A 50 18.20 -3.16 -8.75
N ASN A 51 19.07 -3.64 -9.65
CA ASN A 51 20.52 -3.47 -9.52
C ASN A 51 20.92 -1.97 -9.58
N PRO A 52 21.50 -1.39 -8.51
CA PRO A 52 21.91 0.02 -8.48
C PRO A 52 23.11 0.32 -9.40
N ALA A 53 23.78 -0.69 -9.95
CA ALA A 53 24.95 -0.54 -10.81
C ALA A 53 24.64 -0.10 -12.25
N ILE A 54 23.37 0.10 -12.63
CA ILE A 54 23.03 0.66 -13.94
C ILE A 54 23.17 2.19 -13.86
N PRO A 55 24.11 2.80 -14.61
CA PRO A 55 24.53 4.19 -14.45
C PRO A 55 23.49 5.23 -14.94
N SER A 56 22.26 4.83 -15.24
CA SER A 56 21.14 5.77 -15.37
C SER A 56 20.80 6.32 -13.98
N SER A 57 21.64 7.24 -13.48
CA SER A 57 21.44 8.15 -12.34
C SER A 57 20.35 7.69 -11.37
N LEU A 58 20.75 7.02 -10.29
CA LEU A 58 19.93 6.50 -9.20
C LEU A 58 18.57 7.22 -9.08
N GLY A 59 17.49 6.55 -9.48
CA GLY A 59 16.13 7.11 -9.41
C GLY A 59 15.52 7.63 -10.73
N ASN A 60 16.29 7.82 -11.81
CA ASN A 60 15.76 8.31 -13.10
C ASN A 60 15.23 7.20 -14.02
N GLN A 61 15.34 5.93 -13.61
CA GLN A 61 14.69 4.83 -14.32
C GLN A 61 13.18 5.06 -14.36
N ILE A 62 12.60 5.00 -15.56
CA ILE A 62 11.17 5.09 -15.77
C ILE A 62 10.59 3.68 -15.71
N LEU A 63 9.60 3.50 -14.82
CA LEU A 63 8.77 2.31 -14.74
C LEU A 63 7.45 2.60 -15.46
N ARG A 64 6.92 1.61 -16.17
CA ARG A 64 5.71 1.77 -16.98
C ARG A 64 4.45 1.70 -16.12
N ALA A 65 3.39 2.37 -16.57
CA ALA A 65 2.06 2.22 -16.03
C ALA A 65 1.67 0.74 -15.90
N ASN A 66 0.90 0.42 -14.86
CA ASN A 66 0.50 -0.93 -14.44
C ASN A 66 1.63 -1.85 -13.95
N SER A 67 2.87 -1.36 -13.84
CA SER A 67 3.93 -2.11 -13.15
C SER A 67 3.66 -2.14 -11.65
N HIS A 68 3.97 -3.27 -11.01
CA HIS A 68 3.96 -3.39 -9.55
C HIS A 68 5.32 -3.03 -8.97
N VAL A 69 5.32 -2.18 -7.94
CA VAL A 69 6.52 -1.77 -7.20
C VAL A 69 6.29 -1.98 -5.73
N LYS A 70 7.20 -2.72 -5.09
CA LYS A 70 7.24 -2.89 -3.64
C LYS A 70 7.73 -1.61 -2.99
N ILE A 71 6.89 -0.98 -2.17
CA ILE A 71 7.25 0.24 -1.42
C ILE A 71 7.41 -0.13 0.06
N PRO A 72 8.63 -0.07 0.62
CA PRO A 72 8.83 -0.28 2.05
C PRO A 72 8.33 0.92 2.85
N ILE A 73 7.52 0.64 3.88
CA ILE A 73 6.97 1.65 4.78
C ILE A 73 7.16 1.24 6.24
N SER A 74 7.21 2.24 7.12
CA SER A 74 7.03 2.03 8.55
C SER A 74 5.54 1.85 8.86
N CYS A 75 5.23 0.85 9.69
CA CYS A 75 3.87 0.51 10.10
C CYS A 75 3.69 0.70 11.61
N PRO A 76 3.49 1.95 12.07
CA PRO A 76 3.24 2.23 13.47
C PRO A 76 1.82 1.83 13.88
N CYS A 77 1.61 1.71 15.19
CA CYS A 77 0.27 1.69 15.75
C CYS A 77 -0.30 3.10 15.87
N VAL A 78 -1.42 3.38 15.20
CA VAL A 78 -2.10 4.68 15.26
C VAL A 78 -3.59 4.46 15.53
N ASP A 79 -4.09 5.05 16.62
CA ASP A 79 -5.48 4.93 17.06
C ASP A 79 -5.95 3.46 17.22
N GLY A 80 -5.07 2.61 17.73
CA GLY A 80 -5.36 1.20 18.01
C GLY A 80 -5.32 0.27 16.79
N ILE A 81 -4.94 0.78 15.61
CA ILE A 81 -4.78 -0.03 14.40
C ILE A 81 -3.45 0.25 13.70
N ARG A 82 -2.92 -0.75 12.99
CA ARG A 82 -1.73 -0.59 12.15
C ARG A 82 -2.09 0.19 10.88
N ARG A 83 -1.45 1.34 10.71
CA ARG A 83 -1.54 2.16 9.49
C ARG A 83 -0.40 3.17 9.45
N SER A 84 0.04 3.51 8.24
CA SER A 84 1.02 4.57 8.04
C SER A 84 0.33 5.91 7.79
N MET A 85 0.66 6.90 8.61
CA MET A 85 0.13 8.27 8.55
C MET A 85 1.21 9.30 8.22
N SER A 86 2.42 8.85 7.87
CA SER A 86 3.56 9.74 7.61
C SER A 86 3.52 10.36 6.22
N THR A 87 2.82 9.74 5.27
CA THR A 87 2.75 10.22 3.90
C THR A 87 1.77 11.38 3.78
N THR A 88 2.24 12.49 3.20
CA THR A 88 1.45 13.68 2.92
C THR A 88 1.47 14.02 1.44
N TYR A 89 0.36 14.56 0.94
CA TYR A 89 0.18 14.94 -0.44
C TYR A 89 -0.24 16.40 -0.55
N ARG A 90 0.39 17.15 -1.45
CA ARG A 90 0.04 18.54 -1.71
C ARG A 90 -0.91 18.62 -2.90
N VAL A 91 -2.14 19.01 -2.62
CA VAL A 91 -3.26 19.06 -3.57
C VAL A 91 -2.98 20.02 -4.73
N GLY A 92 -3.08 19.54 -5.95
CA GLY A 92 -3.06 20.28 -7.21
C GLY A 92 -4.37 21.01 -7.49
N ALA A 93 -4.36 21.91 -8.49
CA ALA A 93 -5.52 22.78 -8.77
C ALA A 93 -6.77 22.04 -9.30
N ALA A 94 -6.60 20.84 -9.86
CA ALA A 94 -7.67 20.04 -10.46
C ALA A 94 -7.90 18.71 -9.73
N ASP A 95 -7.27 18.52 -8.57
CA ASP A 95 -7.37 17.26 -7.86
C ASP A 95 -8.73 17.07 -7.22
N THR A 96 -9.19 15.84 -7.26
CA THR A 96 -10.27 15.33 -6.43
C THR A 96 -9.68 14.31 -5.46
N VAL A 97 -10.41 13.99 -4.39
CA VAL A 97 -9.94 12.92 -3.48
C VAL A 97 -9.83 11.57 -4.21
N GLU A 98 -10.65 11.36 -5.24
CA GLU A 98 -10.61 10.18 -6.09
C GLU A 98 -9.33 10.12 -6.94
N SER A 99 -8.96 11.21 -7.61
CA SER A 99 -7.73 11.25 -8.41
C SER A 99 -6.47 11.14 -7.55
N VAL A 100 -6.52 11.63 -6.31
CA VAL A 100 -5.44 11.40 -5.33
C VAL A 100 -5.35 9.91 -4.97
N SER A 101 -6.48 9.27 -4.66
CA SER A 101 -6.55 7.83 -4.37
C SER A 101 -6.00 6.97 -5.53
N GLU A 102 -6.40 7.26 -6.77
CA GLU A 102 -5.86 6.66 -7.99
C GLU A 102 -4.34 6.88 -8.10
N GLY A 103 -3.88 8.09 -7.79
CA GLY A 103 -2.46 8.44 -7.75
C GLY A 103 -1.63 7.67 -6.73
N TYR A 104 -2.27 7.00 -5.76
CA TYR A 104 -1.64 6.06 -4.83
C TYR A 104 -1.96 4.60 -5.17
N GLY A 105 -2.38 4.33 -6.41
CA GLY A 105 -2.63 2.98 -6.92
C GLY A 105 -3.78 2.30 -6.19
N TRP A 106 -4.75 3.08 -5.69
CA TRP A 106 -5.90 2.59 -4.92
C TRP A 106 -5.55 1.88 -3.61
N LEU A 107 -4.32 2.02 -3.11
CA LEU A 107 -3.90 1.52 -1.79
C LEU A 107 -4.68 2.17 -0.64
N VAL A 108 -5.34 3.29 -0.88
CA VAL A 108 -6.20 3.99 0.06
C VAL A 108 -7.40 4.53 -0.69
N SER A 109 -8.60 4.35 -0.13
CA SER A 109 -9.83 4.85 -0.75
C SER A 109 -10.01 6.36 -0.54
N ALA A 110 -10.77 6.99 -1.44
CA ALA A 110 -11.10 8.40 -1.28
C ALA A 110 -11.88 8.69 0.02
N GLU A 111 -12.66 7.74 0.52
CA GLU A 111 -13.36 7.89 1.80
C GLU A 111 -12.39 7.91 2.99
N GLN A 112 -11.38 7.04 3.00
CA GLN A 112 -10.36 7.05 4.06
C GLN A 112 -9.57 8.36 4.07
N ILE A 113 -9.22 8.89 2.88
CA ILE A 113 -8.56 10.21 2.78
C ILE A 113 -9.51 11.30 3.31
N ARG A 114 -10.80 11.28 2.95
CA ARG A 114 -11.77 12.27 3.46
C ARG A 114 -11.87 12.24 4.98
N ILE A 115 -12.08 11.08 5.57
CA ILE A 115 -12.26 10.90 7.02
C ILE A 115 -11.03 11.41 7.77
N VAL A 116 -9.83 10.96 7.38
CA VAL A 116 -8.57 11.32 8.07
C VAL A 116 -8.28 12.82 8.00
N ASN A 117 -8.68 13.49 6.92
CA ASN A 117 -8.43 14.91 6.72
C ASN A 117 -9.64 15.81 7.03
N GLY A 118 -10.74 15.23 7.53
CA GLY A 118 -11.97 15.95 7.81
C GLY A 118 -12.58 16.64 6.58
N ILE A 119 -12.36 16.11 5.37
CA ILE A 119 -12.86 16.70 4.12
C ILE A 119 -14.35 16.35 3.96
N ASN A 120 -15.19 17.37 3.83
CA ASN A 120 -16.64 17.24 3.72
C ASN A 120 -17.25 18.49 3.03
N GLY A 121 -18.58 18.60 2.99
CA GLY A 121 -19.25 19.73 2.34
C GLY A 121 -18.91 21.11 2.93
N SER A 122 -18.61 21.19 4.23
CA SER A 122 -18.23 22.42 4.92
C SER A 122 -16.72 22.66 4.93
N ASN A 123 -15.93 21.61 4.65
CA ASN A 123 -14.47 21.66 4.56
C ASN A 123 -14.02 20.97 3.26
N PRO A 124 -14.20 21.64 2.09
CA PRO A 124 -13.86 21.05 0.80
C PRO A 124 -12.35 20.88 0.63
N LEU A 125 -11.94 20.00 -0.28
CA LEU A 125 -10.55 19.86 -0.69
C LEU A 125 -10.09 21.12 -1.45
N LEU A 126 -8.99 21.75 -1.02
CA LEU A 126 -8.49 22.99 -1.62
C LEU A 126 -7.12 22.82 -2.27
N SER A 127 -6.87 23.54 -3.37
CA SER A 127 -5.54 23.58 -3.99
C SER A 127 -4.47 24.07 -3.00
N LYS A 128 -3.29 23.45 -3.09
CA LYS A 128 -2.10 23.64 -2.24
C LYS A 128 -2.27 23.19 -0.78
N GLN A 129 -3.46 22.71 -0.38
CA GLN A 129 -3.67 22.04 0.89
C GLN A 129 -2.75 20.81 0.97
N SER A 130 -2.17 20.59 2.15
CA SER A 130 -1.49 19.33 2.45
C SER A 130 -2.49 18.39 3.12
N VAL A 131 -2.64 17.18 2.60
CA VAL A 131 -3.51 16.13 3.15
C VAL A 131 -2.69 14.91 3.52
N VAL A 132 -3.05 14.24 4.60
CA VAL A 132 -2.47 12.96 5.01
C VAL A 132 -3.04 11.84 4.16
N ILE A 133 -2.18 10.93 3.72
CA ILE A 133 -2.53 9.74 2.94
C ILE A 133 -2.40 8.53 3.87
N PRO A 134 -3.52 8.01 4.43
CA PRO A 134 -3.48 6.90 5.38
C PRO A 134 -3.26 5.57 4.65
N LEU A 135 -2.00 5.14 4.54
CA LEU A 135 -1.64 3.91 3.84
C LEU A 135 -1.86 2.69 4.73
N PRO A 136 -2.51 1.62 4.23
CA PRO A 136 -2.75 0.40 4.99
C PRO A 136 -1.45 -0.37 5.16
N CYS A 137 -1.25 -0.94 6.33
CA CYS A 137 -0.11 -1.79 6.58
C CYS A 137 -0.46 -2.82 7.65
N THR A 138 0.23 -3.95 7.59
CA THR A 138 0.16 -5.01 8.58
C THR A 138 1.55 -5.58 8.77
N CYS A 139 1.75 -6.24 9.91
CA CYS A 139 3.01 -6.83 10.32
C CYS A 139 2.83 -8.19 10.97
N PHE A 140 1.79 -8.40 11.78
CA PHE A 140 1.58 -9.64 12.53
C PHE A 140 2.87 -10.15 13.20
N ASN A 141 3.56 -9.24 13.91
CA ASN A 141 4.88 -9.45 14.53
C ASN A 141 5.98 -9.93 13.58
N ASN A 142 5.86 -9.63 12.28
CA ASN A 142 6.76 -10.03 11.20
C ASN A 142 7.07 -11.53 11.20
N SER A 143 6.09 -12.35 11.58
CA SER A 143 6.22 -13.80 11.63
C SER A 143 4.98 -14.46 11.03
N ASN A 144 5.19 -15.57 10.33
CA ASN A 144 4.13 -16.48 9.94
C ASN A 144 4.58 -17.91 10.26
N ASN A 145 3.92 -18.57 11.21
CA ASN A 145 4.27 -19.91 11.68
C ASN A 145 5.76 -20.07 12.08
N GLY A 146 6.34 -19.05 12.72
CA GLY A 146 7.74 -19.06 13.16
C GLY A 146 8.76 -18.68 12.08
N VAL A 147 8.32 -18.39 10.86
CA VAL A 147 9.17 -17.90 9.77
C VAL A 147 9.11 -16.38 9.70
N THR A 148 10.27 -15.73 9.68
CA THR A 148 10.38 -14.28 9.47
C THR A 148 9.71 -13.89 8.16
N THR A 149 8.70 -13.02 8.25
CA THR A 149 7.82 -12.67 7.15
C THR A 149 7.55 -11.17 7.15
N VAL A 150 7.61 -10.54 5.99
CA VAL A 150 7.15 -9.16 5.79
C VAL A 150 5.81 -9.22 5.09
N TYR A 151 4.82 -8.49 5.59
CA TYR A 151 3.50 -8.45 4.98
C TYR A 151 3.42 -7.28 4.00
N MET A 152 2.76 -7.54 2.87
CA MET A 152 2.56 -6.57 1.80
C MET A 152 1.07 -6.30 1.61
N SER A 153 0.65 -5.03 1.69
CA SER A 153 -0.69 -4.60 1.33
C SER A 153 -0.85 -4.65 -0.20
N TYR A 154 -1.79 -5.47 -0.69
CA TYR A 154 -2.02 -5.73 -2.11
C TYR A 154 -3.47 -5.44 -2.50
N VAL A 155 -3.67 -4.60 -3.50
CA VAL A 155 -5.00 -4.31 -4.08
C VAL A 155 -5.37 -5.41 -5.07
N VAL A 156 -6.48 -6.09 -4.82
CA VAL A 156 -7.01 -7.16 -5.68
C VAL A 156 -7.38 -6.60 -7.05
N GLN A 157 -6.72 -7.12 -8.08
CA GLN A 157 -6.94 -6.71 -9.47
C GLN A 157 -8.19 -7.36 -10.06
N ARG A 158 -8.68 -6.80 -11.18
CA ARG A 158 -9.89 -7.29 -11.83
C ARG A 158 -9.66 -8.72 -12.33
N GLY A 159 -10.51 -9.65 -11.90
CA GLY A 159 -10.36 -11.08 -12.19
C GLY A 159 -9.35 -11.81 -11.30
N GLY A 160 -8.77 -11.12 -10.30
CA GLY A 160 -7.93 -11.74 -9.29
C GLY A 160 -8.74 -12.67 -8.39
N SER A 161 -8.10 -13.76 -7.95
CA SER A 161 -8.64 -14.71 -6.98
C SER A 161 -7.56 -15.04 -5.96
N LEU A 162 -7.93 -15.55 -4.79
CA LEU A 162 -6.94 -16.02 -3.81
C LEU A 162 -6.01 -17.09 -4.39
N SER A 163 -6.51 -17.93 -5.31
CA SER A 163 -5.68 -18.94 -5.98
C SER A 163 -4.62 -18.30 -6.87
N SER A 164 -4.99 -17.31 -7.69
CA SER A 164 -4.02 -16.64 -8.58
C SER A 164 -3.01 -15.82 -7.78
N ILE A 165 -3.48 -15.12 -6.74
CA ILE A 165 -2.64 -14.31 -5.84
C ILE A 165 -1.68 -15.22 -5.05
N GLY A 166 -2.17 -16.35 -4.54
CA GLY A 166 -1.35 -17.33 -3.84
C GLY A 166 -0.23 -17.89 -4.71
N LEU A 167 -0.55 -18.26 -5.96
CA LEU A 167 0.44 -18.70 -6.93
C LEU A 167 1.48 -17.61 -7.25
N GLU A 168 1.05 -16.36 -7.40
CA GLU A 168 1.93 -15.23 -7.74
C GLU A 168 2.95 -14.94 -6.63
N PHE A 169 2.53 -15.01 -5.36
CA PHE A 169 3.38 -14.66 -4.21
C PHE A 169 3.92 -15.87 -3.43
N GLY A 170 3.71 -17.10 -3.92
CA GLY A 170 4.23 -18.31 -3.28
C GLY A 170 3.58 -18.62 -1.93
N THR A 171 2.29 -18.36 -1.79
CA THR A 171 1.51 -18.65 -0.56
C THR A 171 0.26 -19.48 -0.90
N THR A 172 -0.38 -20.07 0.10
CA THR A 172 -1.59 -20.90 -0.11
C THR A 172 -2.86 -20.09 0.10
N VAL A 173 -3.96 -20.53 -0.52
CA VAL A 173 -5.29 -19.95 -0.29
C VAL A 173 -5.63 -19.98 1.20
N MET A 174 -5.41 -21.12 1.88
CA MET A 174 -5.67 -21.28 3.30
C MET A 174 -4.87 -20.28 4.17
N ASN A 175 -3.61 -20.03 3.81
CA ASN A 175 -2.78 -19.05 4.53
C ASN A 175 -3.28 -17.62 4.28
N LEU A 176 -3.66 -17.28 3.04
CA LEU A 176 -4.27 -15.98 2.72
C LEU A 176 -5.59 -15.77 3.46
N GLU A 177 -6.45 -16.79 3.51
CA GLU A 177 -7.71 -16.74 4.24
C GLU A 177 -7.49 -16.49 5.74
N ALA A 178 -6.57 -17.23 6.35
CA ALA A 178 -6.25 -17.11 7.77
C ALA A 178 -5.70 -15.72 8.12
N ILE A 179 -4.73 -15.21 7.35
CA ILE A 179 -4.12 -13.89 7.58
C ILE A 179 -5.13 -12.76 7.40
N ASN A 180 -5.99 -12.86 6.39
CA ASN A 180 -6.92 -11.79 6.03
C ASN A 180 -8.30 -11.93 6.72
N GLY A 181 -8.48 -12.92 7.60
CA GLY A 181 -9.74 -13.15 8.31
C GLY A 181 -10.92 -13.40 7.38
N LEU A 182 -10.69 -14.06 6.24
CA LEU A 182 -11.72 -14.29 5.22
C LEU A 182 -12.59 -15.50 5.61
N GLY A 183 -13.91 -15.28 5.74
CA GLY A 183 -14.89 -16.33 6.04
C GLY A 183 -15.46 -17.01 4.79
N GLN A 184 -16.09 -18.18 4.98
CA GLN A 184 -16.66 -18.97 3.87
C GLN A 184 -18.13 -18.60 3.57
N PRO A 185 -18.56 -18.47 2.30
CA PRO A 185 -17.74 -18.60 1.08
C PRO A 185 -16.84 -17.38 0.87
N VAL A 186 -15.56 -17.63 0.56
CA VAL A 186 -14.57 -16.57 0.41
C VAL A 186 -14.68 -15.93 -0.97
N LEU A 187 -15.21 -14.71 -1.01
CA LEU A 187 -15.19 -13.84 -2.17
C LEU A 187 -14.29 -12.65 -1.86
N VAL A 188 -13.26 -12.48 -2.68
CA VAL A 188 -12.46 -11.25 -2.75
C VAL A 188 -12.93 -10.47 -3.96
N ASP A 189 -13.22 -9.19 -3.76
CA ASP A 189 -13.69 -8.30 -4.80
C ASP A 189 -12.55 -7.45 -5.35
N HIS A 190 -12.69 -6.99 -6.59
CA HIS A 190 -11.78 -6.00 -7.16
C HIS A 190 -11.71 -4.76 -6.26
N GLY A 191 -10.48 -4.35 -5.93
CA GLY A 191 -10.20 -3.23 -5.05
C GLY A 191 -10.02 -3.61 -3.58
N ASP A 192 -10.36 -4.83 -3.15
CA ASP A 192 -10.05 -5.29 -1.79
C ASP A 192 -8.54 -5.25 -1.53
N ILE A 193 -8.14 -4.96 -0.30
CA ILE A 193 -6.74 -4.85 0.12
C ILE A 193 -6.42 -6.00 1.06
N LEU A 194 -5.56 -6.90 0.58
CA LEU A 194 -5.10 -8.07 1.31
C LEU A 194 -3.70 -7.85 1.89
N ALA A 195 -3.43 -8.42 3.05
CA ALA A 195 -2.09 -8.67 3.55
C ALA A 195 -1.56 -9.96 2.92
N ILE A 196 -0.49 -9.82 2.14
CA ILE A 196 0.20 -10.92 1.49
C ILE A 196 1.49 -11.20 2.26
N PRO A 197 1.69 -12.41 2.81
CA PRO A 197 2.94 -12.77 3.48
C PRO A 197 4.06 -12.96 2.44
N ILE A 198 5.15 -12.20 2.59
CA ILE A 198 6.37 -12.37 1.81
C ILE A 198 7.43 -12.96 2.74
N SER A 199 7.63 -14.27 2.63
CA SER A 199 8.69 -14.98 3.34
C SER A 199 10.02 -14.78 2.61
N GLY A 200 11.09 -14.57 3.39
CA GLY A 200 12.46 -14.46 2.89
C GLY A 200 13.09 -15.81 2.57
#